data_AF-A0A420I125-F1
#
_entry.id   AF-A0A420I125-F1
#
_cell.length_a   1.000
_cell.length_b   1.000
_cell.length_c   1.000
_cell.angle_alpha   90.00
_cell.angle_beta   90.00
_cell.angle_gamma   90.00
#
_symmetry.space_group_name_H-M   'P 1'
#
loop_
_entity.id
_entity.type
_entity.pdbx_description
1 polymer ?
#
loop_
_entity_poly.entity_id
_entity_poly.type
_entity_poly.pdbx_seq_one_letter_code
_entity_poly.pdbx_strand_id
1 'polypeptide(L)'
;MSGCESFEALRLSDGRPDIISRRLHLDNLISRLMSSEIRYLQAKLEKIQLNKKGNKIFLEIPHELCLKIINGLYLEDLLRMRLTCRSWHEKFRNLDFCVHILKRYYQMPLNYYFKRSGLDCSGLGKAKDRGSWIQRFTINRIRRENGITCKNYHIEGIFSRSISYCNSRIAIQNREIIEVHDLISEKLISFMTPTREQMNKWLLSDNYLIGLVHNPTKLLAWDLESMVLHSIRLPAEVLYLSASRCQVGIVTVSSEILIWIVGGALRKLQKTKPDINCQEEEVVAVDIFFHSTDKGLVTSSMKLLGKNYLVMCAYNLIDIVFLISFSRTKSKSILDKNYATKITVQVFVAEALIMTHHQMLYTLTEPYKYRSTLISNDNLIGMEALESASDLLYKYVTFDMNKRQFHCMEVHLHPEVRIRFSRRNHLIWRDQIFIPVFTEGFVSIQVITISKSCNEVWNEPSKNQYASCSISGPSLKHSSILLIETRSQSTCKAIENTSLPRLTYGIEIWGDDSFIVSYDRKSLKIWQFNDFGLGPLRSSATDYRN
;
A
#
# COMPACT_ATOMS: atom_id res chain seq x y z
N MET A 1 -48.80 24.42 -44.94
CA MET A 1 -48.33 23.03 -45.05
C MET A 1 -47.32 22.77 -43.94
N SER A 2 -47.49 21.66 -43.21
CA SER A 2 -46.89 21.32 -41.92
C SER A 2 -45.39 21.01 -42.00
N GLY A 3 -44.57 22.04 -42.18
CA GLY A 3 -43.12 21.92 -42.42
C GLY A 3 -42.25 21.74 -41.17
N CYS A 4 -42.62 20.85 -40.26
CA CYS A 4 -41.71 20.36 -39.22
C CYS A 4 -41.80 18.84 -39.18
N GLU A 5 -41.23 18.18 -40.19
CA GLU A 5 -40.87 16.78 -40.02
C GLU A 5 -39.85 16.72 -38.88
N SER A 6 -40.23 16.05 -37.79
CA SER A 6 -39.33 15.83 -36.67
C SER A 6 -38.05 15.17 -37.21
N PHE A 7 -36.87 15.64 -36.78
CA PHE A 7 -35.60 14.99 -37.11
C PHE A 7 -35.60 13.50 -36.75
N GLU A 8 -36.49 13.06 -35.85
CA GLU A 8 -36.70 11.65 -35.51
C GLU A 8 -37.26 10.80 -36.66
N ALA A 9 -37.99 11.40 -37.61
CA ALA A 9 -38.51 10.74 -38.80
C ALA A 9 -37.42 10.52 -39.88
N LEU A 10 -36.32 11.28 -39.84
CA LEU A 10 -35.19 11.16 -40.75
C LEU A 10 -34.21 10.08 -40.27
N ARG A 11 -34.62 8.82 -40.43
CA ARG A 11 -33.85 7.62 -40.11
C ARG A 11 -33.79 6.69 -41.31
N LEU A 12 -32.68 5.98 -41.43
CA LEU A 12 -32.53 4.86 -42.37
C LEU A 12 -33.42 3.69 -41.90
N SER A 13 -33.65 2.73 -42.80
CA SER A 13 -34.44 1.54 -42.52
C SER A 13 -33.93 0.70 -41.34
N ASP A 14 -32.65 0.84 -40.96
CA ASP A 14 -32.03 0.17 -39.82
C ASP A 14 -32.12 0.95 -38.49
N GLY A 15 -32.87 2.07 -38.47
CA GLY A 15 -33.09 2.91 -37.29
C GLY A 15 -31.96 3.91 -36.99
N ARG A 16 -30.86 3.89 -37.75
CA ARG A 16 -29.81 4.90 -37.62
C ARG A 16 -30.23 6.24 -38.23
N PRO A 17 -29.75 7.37 -37.71
CA PRO A 17 -30.07 8.68 -38.26
C PRO A 17 -29.50 8.82 -39.69
N ASP A 18 -30.33 9.26 -40.63
CA ASP A 18 -29.87 9.56 -41.99
C ASP A 18 -29.15 10.92 -42.00
N ILE A 19 -27.82 10.87 -41.92
CA ILE A 19 -26.97 12.06 -41.78
C ILE A 19 -27.08 12.97 -43.01
N ILE A 20 -27.25 12.40 -44.21
CA ILE A 20 -27.28 13.17 -45.46
C ILE A 20 -28.59 13.94 -45.55
N SER A 21 -29.72 13.24 -45.36
CA SER A 21 -31.06 13.87 -45.39
C SER A 21 -31.22 14.91 -44.28
N ARG A 22 -30.68 14.65 -43.09
CA ARG A 22 -30.69 15.62 -41.97
C ARG A 22 -29.86 16.86 -42.26
N ARG A 23 -28.69 16.74 -42.90
CA ARG A 23 -27.88 17.89 -43.32
C ARG A 23 -28.61 18.75 -44.35
N LEU A 24 -29.16 18.10 -45.38
CA LEU A 24 -29.88 18.80 -46.44
C LEU A 24 -31.12 19.53 -45.90
N HIS A 25 -31.81 18.93 -44.93
CA HIS A 25 -32.91 19.55 -44.22
C HIS A 25 -32.45 20.76 -43.38
N LEU A 26 -31.34 20.63 -42.65
CA LEU A 26 -30.74 21.74 -41.90
C LEU A 26 -30.31 22.89 -42.81
N ASP A 27 -29.68 22.61 -43.95
CA ASP A 27 -29.24 23.64 -44.89
C ASP A 27 -30.44 24.40 -45.48
N ASN A 28 -31.53 23.69 -45.80
CA ASN A 28 -32.80 24.30 -46.22
C ASN A 28 -33.46 25.14 -45.12
N LEU A 29 -33.31 24.73 -43.86
CA LEU A 29 -33.89 25.46 -42.74
C LEU A 29 -33.07 26.73 -42.45
N ILE A 30 -31.73 26.62 -42.50
CA ILE A 30 -30.79 27.73 -42.31
C ILE A 30 -30.94 28.77 -43.44
N SER A 31 -31.10 28.35 -44.69
CA SER A 31 -31.25 29.26 -45.84
C SER A 31 -32.53 30.10 -45.80
N ARG A 32 -33.51 29.71 -44.98
CA ARG A 32 -34.78 30.41 -44.78
C ARG A 32 -34.79 31.34 -43.58
N LEU A 33 -33.74 31.35 -42.75
CA LEU A 33 -33.69 32.19 -41.56
C LEU A 33 -33.40 33.65 -41.92
N MET A 34 -34.07 34.57 -41.24
CA MET A 34 -33.76 35.99 -41.30
C MET A 34 -32.49 36.33 -40.50
N SER A 35 -31.85 37.46 -40.80
CA SER A 35 -30.60 37.87 -40.14
C SER A 35 -30.72 38.05 -38.61
N SER A 36 -31.91 38.35 -38.08
CA SER A 36 -32.18 38.39 -36.64
C SER A 36 -32.25 37.00 -36.02
N GLU A 37 -32.85 36.04 -36.73
CA GLU A 37 -32.97 34.64 -36.32
C GLU A 37 -31.61 33.93 -36.41
N ILE A 38 -30.80 34.24 -37.41
CA ILE A 38 -29.41 33.77 -37.52
C ILE A 38 -28.61 34.26 -36.30
N ARG A 39 -28.72 35.54 -35.93
CA ARG A 39 -28.06 36.09 -34.72
C ARG A 39 -28.54 35.41 -33.44
N TYR A 40 -29.85 35.16 -33.31
CA TYR A 40 -30.41 34.42 -32.18
C TYR A 40 -29.89 32.97 -32.13
N LEU A 41 -29.86 32.27 -33.27
CA LEU A 41 -29.34 30.91 -33.40
C LEU A 41 -27.85 30.85 -33.05
N GLN A 42 -27.05 31.82 -33.54
CA GLN A 42 -25.64 31.97 -33.19
C GLN A 42 -25.46 32.17 -31.68
N ALA A 43 -26.19 33.09 -31.05
CA ALA A 43 -26.11 33.30 -29.61
C ALA A 43 -26.50 32.03 -28.81
N LYS A 44 -27.52 31.29 -29.26
CA LYS A 44 -27.95 30.04 -28.62
C LYS A 44 -26.93 28.93 -28.82
N LEU A 45 -26.35 28.81 -30.01
CA LEU A 45 -25.26 27.86 -30.32
C LEU A 45 -23.99 28.22 -29.56
N GLU A 46 -23.66 29.50 -29.41
CA GLU A 46 -22.55 29.98 -28.57
C GLU A 46 -22.78 29.65 -27.11
N LYS A 47 -24.01 29.78 -26.60
CA LYS A 47 -24.38 29.36 -25.24
C LYS A 47 -24.25 27.84 -25.06
N ILE A 48 -24.66 27.05 -26.05
CA ILE A 48 -24.46 25.59 -26.09
C ILE A 48 -22.96 25.25 -26.20
N GLN A 49 -22.19 26.03 -26.97
CA GLN A 49 -20.74 25.87 -27.11
C GLN A 49 -19.98 26.33 -25.87
N LEU A 50 -20.45 27.33 -25.12
CA LEU A 50 -19.94 27.73 -23.81
C LEU A 50 -20.18 26.63 -22.79
N ASN A 51 -21.32 25.94 -22.86
CA ASN A 51 -21.55 24.72 -22.08
C ASN A 51 -20.68 23.53 -22.55
N LYS A 52 -20.19 23.53 -23.80
CA LYS A 52 -19.22 22.53 -24.31
C LYS A 52 -17.75 22.91 -24.09
N LYS A 53 -17.41 24.20 -24.04
CA LYS A 53 -16.11 24.73 -23.66
C LYS A 53 -16.04 24.58 -22.14
N GLY A 54 -15.45 23.46 -21.71
CA GLY A 54 -15.35 23.06 -20.31
C GLY A 54 -15.00 24.22 -19.36
N ASN A 55 -15.41 24.06 -18.11
CA ASN A 55 -15.34 25.07 -17.05
C ASN A 55 -13.98 25.80 -17.01
N LYS A 56 -13.88 26.94 -17.71
CA LYS A 56 -12.62 27.69 -17.89
C LYS A 56 -12.07 28.22 -16.58
N ILE A 57 -12.94 28.44 -15.61
CA ILE A 57 -12.59 28.84 -14.24
C ILE A 57 -11.52 27.90 -13.67
N PHE A 58 -11.60 26.59 -13.92
CA PHE A 58 -10.63 25.64 -13.39
C PHE A 58 -9.27 25.67 -14.10
N LEU A 59 -9.24 26.11 -15.37
CA LEU A 59 -7.97 26.32 -16.07
C LEU A 59 -7.21 27.51 -15.47
N GLU A 60 -7.96 28.53 -15.04
CA GLU A 60 -7.45 29.76 -14.42
C GLU A 60 -6.99 29.56 -12.97
N ILE A 61 -7.36 28.45 -12.31
CA ILE A 61 -6.87 28.15 -10.96
C ILE A 61 -5.34 28.01 -10.98
N PRO A 62 -4.64 28.76 -10.11
CA PRO A 62 -3.20 28.64 -9.89
C PRO A 62 -2.78 27.21 -9.59
N HIS A 63 -1.62 26.81 -10.12
CA HIS A 63 -1.09 25.44 -9.99
C HIS A 63 -1.03 24.97 -8.53
N GLU A 64 -0.62 25.85 -7.61
CA GLU A 64 -0.51 25.57 -6.18
C GLU A 64 -1.87 25.26 -5.52
N LEU A 65 -2.93 25.97 -5.92
CA LEU A 65 -4.27 25.71 -5.42
C LEU A 65 -4.80 24.38 -5.96
N CYS A 66 -4.50 24.03 -7.22
CA CYS A 66 -4.80 22.70 -7.75
C CYS A 66 -4.11 21.60 -6.92
N LEU A 67 -2.84 21.77 -6.53
CA LEU A 67 -2.14 20.80 -5.67
C LEU A 67 -2.79 20.69 -4.29
N LYS A 68 -3.23 21.80 -3.69
CA LYS A 68 -3.97 21.79 -2.41
C LYS A 68 -5.32 21.07 -2.54
N ILE A 69 -6.05 21.29 -3.63
CA ILE A 69 -7.29 20.56 -3.93
C ILE A 69 -7.00 19.07 -4.07
N ILE A 70 -5.97 18.69 -4.83
CA ILE A 70 -5.57 17.29 -4.98
C ILE A 70 -5.28 16.65 -3.63
N ASN A 71 -4.61 17.36 -2.71
CA ASN A 71 -4.33 16.90 -1.36
C ASN A 71 -5.58 16.69 -0.50
N GLY A 72 -6.70 17.35 -0.81
CA GLY A 72 -7.96 17.18 -0.11
C GLY A 72 -8.81 16.02 -0.62
N LEU A 73 -8.49 15.45 -1.78
CA LEU A 73 -9.33 14.47 -2.45
C LEU A 73 -8.83 13.04 -2.27
N TYR A 74 -9.75 12.09 -2.30
CA TYR A 74 -9.44 10.67 -2.44
C TYR A 74 -9.11 10.31 -3.89
N LEU A 75 -8.46 9.17 -4.07
CA LEU A 75 -7.99 8.74 -5.37
C LEU A 75 -9.12 8.49 -6.38
N GLU A 76 -10.24 7.93 -5.92
CA GLU A 76 -11.45 7.75 -6.75
C GLU A 76 -12.02 9.08 -7.22
N ASP A 77 -12.04 10.09 -6.35
CA ASP A 77 -12.53 11.42 -6.70
C ASP A 77 -11.61 12.11 -7.69
N LEU A 78 -10.29 11.91 -7.59
CA LEU A 78 -9.33 12.39 -8.59
C LEU A 78 -9.59 11.77 -9.98
N LEU A 79 -10.01 10.50 -10.06
CA LEU A 79 -10.44 9.93 -11.34
C LEU A 79 -11.75 10.57 -11.83
N ARG A 80 -12.74 10.74 -10.95
CA ARG A 80 -14.02 11.35 -11.31
C ARG A 80 -13.82 12.79 -11.80
N MET A 81 -12.95 13.56 -11.16
CA MET A 81 -12.57 14.91 -11.60
C MET A 81 -12.08 14.93 -13.06
N ARG A 82 -11.27 13.95 -13.47
CA ARG A 82 -10.77 13.84 -14.85
C ARG A 82 -11.86 13.54 -15.88
N LEU A 83 -13.03 13.10 -15.45
CA LEU A 83 -14.17 12.77 -16.31
C LEU A 83 -15.21 13.90 -16.40
N THR A 84 -15.08 14.95 -15.58
CA THR A 84 -16.06 16.05 -15.53
C THR A 84 -16.19 16.81 -16.84
N CYS A 85 -15.06 17.24 -17.43
CA CYS A 85 -15.01 17.90 -18.72
C CYS A 85 -13.60 17.84 -19.33
N ARG A 86 -13.47 18.20 -20.62
CA ARG A 86 -12.18 18.18 -21.33
C ARG A 86 -11.12 19.05 -20.67
N SER A 87 -11.49 20.24 -20.20
CA SER A 87 -10.56 21.18 -19.57
C SER A 87 -9.97 20.64 -18.26
N TRP A 88 -10.78 19.98 -17.44
CA TRP A 88 -10.30 19.31 -16.22
C TRP A 88 -9.42 18.11 -16.59
N HIS A 89 -9.84 17.32 -17.56
CA HIS A 89 -9.05 16.20 -18.07
C HIS A 89 -7.65 16.64 -18.52
N GLU A 90 -7.55 17.74 -19.26
CA GLU A 90 -6.28 18.32 -19.70
C GLU A 90 -5.44 18.84 -18.54
N LYS A 91 -6.04 19.62 -17.62
CA LYS A 91 -5.35 20.16 -16.45
C LYS A 91 -4.76 19.02 -15.61
N PHE A 92 -5.55 17.99 -15.27
CA PHE A 92 -5.10 16.84 -14.48
C PHE A 92 -4.23 15.82 -15.23
N ARG A 93 -4.05 15.98 -16.55
CA ARG A 93 -3.00 15.27 -17.32
C ARG A 93 -1.63 15.92 -17.18
N ASN A 94 -1.53 17.11 -16.59
CA ASN A 94 -0.26 17.75 -16.31
C ASN A 94 0.62 16.81 -15.47
N LEU A 95 1.90 16.72 -15.85
CA LEU A 95 2.86 15.80 -15.26
C LEU A 95 3.06 16.06 -13.77
N ASP A 96 3.11 17.32 -13.35
CA ASP A 96 3.42 17.67 -11.97
C ASP A 96 2.31 17.20 -11.04
N PHE A 97 1.04 17.39 -11.43
CA PHE A 97 -0.09 16.82 -10.68
C PHE A 97 -0.06 15.30 -10.67
N CYS A 98 0.25 14.68 -11.80
CA CYS A 98 0.35 13.24 -11.91
C CYS A 98 1.45 12.64 -11.01
N VAL A 99 2.65 13.23 -11.05
CA VAL A 99 3.76 12.86 -10.17
C VAL A 99 3.39 13.12 -8.71
N HIS A 100 2.71 14.22 -8.42
CA HIS A 100 2.25 14.57 -7.08
C HIS A 100 1.25 13.54 -6.53
N ILE A 101 0.25 13.14 -7.33
CA ILE A 101 -0.70 12.06 -7.00
C ILE A 101 0.07 10.77 -6.74
N LEU A 102 1.02 10.40 -7.61
CA LEU A 102 1.76 9.17 -7.43
C LEU A 102 2.65 9.18 -6.18
N LYS A 103 3.38 10.28 -5.93
CA LYS A 103 4.16 10.45 -4.70
C LYS A 103 3.29 10.36 -3.45
N ARG A 104 2.04 10.83 -3.53
CA ARG A 104 1.09 10.77 -2.42
C ARG A 104 0.56 9.36 -2.16
N TYR A 105 0.30 8.58 -3.21
CA TYR A 105 -0.41 7.31 -3.09
C TYR A 105 0.44 6.06 -3.31
N TYR A 106 1.75 6.17 -3.53
CA TYR A 106 2.63 5.03 -3.80
C TYR A 106 3.93 5.13 -3.00
N GLN A 107 4.39 3.98 -2.48
CA GLN A 107 5.43 3.91 -1.44
C GLN A 107 6.84 4.05 -2.00
N MET A 108 7.05 3.50 -3.19
CA MET A 108 8.38 3.42 -3.78
C MET A 108 8.67 4.67 -4.62
N PRO A 109 9.95 5.04 -4.79
CA PRO A 109 10.31 6.07 -5.75
C PRO A 109 9.70 5.78 -7.11
N LEU A 110 9.25 6.81 -7.83
CA LEU A 110 8.60 6.66 -9.13
C LEU A 110 9.42 5.77 -10.09
N ASN A 111 10.76 5.91 -10.04
CA ASN A 111 11.72 5.11 -10.80
C ASN A 111 11.62 3.61 -10.53
N TYR A 112 11.26 3.19 -9.32
CA TYR A 112 11.04 1.78 -8.99
C TYR A 112 9.87 1.23 -9.80
N TYR A 113 8.74 1.93 -9.80
CA TYR A 113 7.57 1.53 -10.56
C TYR A 113 7.83 1.59 -12.07
N PHE A 114 8.63 2.55 -12.54
CA PHE A 114 9.04 2.62 -13.94
C PHE A 114 9.94 1.44 -14.33
N LYS A 115 11.06 1.21 -13.62
CA LYS A 115 11.98 0.07 -13.84
C LYS A 115 11.20 -1.24 -13.86
N ARG A 116 10.29 -1.44 -12.89
CA ARG A 116 9.46 -2.64 -12.85
C ARG A 116 8.44 -2.72 -13.97
N SER A 117 7.83 -1.62 -14.42
CA SER A 117 6.89 -1.65 -15.55
C SER A 117 7.52 -1.94 -16.92
N GLY A 118 8.84 -2.09 -17.00
CA GLY A 118 9.57 -2.25 -18.26
C GLY A 118 9.56 -0.99 -19.13
N LEU A 119 9.09 0.14 -18.59
CA LEU A 119 9.07 1.43 -19.26
C LEU A 119 10.32 2.22 -18.85
N ASP A 120 11.08 2.68 -19.84
CA ASP A 120 12.21 3.58 -19.57
C ASP A 120 11.71 4.99 -19.22
N CYS A 121 12.15 5.51 -18.07
CA CYS A 121 11.94 6.91 -17.67
C CYS A 121 12.43 7.90 -18.74
N SER A 122 13.43 7.54 -19.54
CA SER A 122 13.97 8.37 -20.62
C SER A 122 13.03 8.46 -21.82
N GLY A 123 12.30 7.38 -22.12
CA GLY A 123 11.29 7.30 -23.18
C GLY A 123 10.00 8.07 -22.87
N LEU A 124 9.87 8.56 -21.64
CA LEU A 124 8.70 9.30 -21.17
C LEU A 124 8.45 10.57 -21.99
N GLY A 125 9.38 11.08 -22.80
CA GLY A 125 9.21 12.26 -23.67
C GLY A 125 7.90 12.32 -24.49
N LYS A 126 7.30 11.18 -24.83
CA LYS A 126 6.04 11.14 -25.60
C LYS A 126 4.82 11.40 -24.68
N ALA A 127 4.27 12.61 -24.75
CA ALA A 127 3.14 13.09 -23.94
C ALA A 127 1.88 12.21 -23.99
N LYS A 128 1.68 11.41 -25.05
CA LYS A 128 0.50 10.53 -25.19
C LYS A 128 0.49 9.39 -24.17
N ASP A 129 1.65 8.85 -23.78
CA ASP A 129 1.75 7.66 -22.91
C ASP A 129 1.79 8.01 -21.41
N ARG A 130 2.06 9.28 -21.05
CA ARG A 130 2.12 9.69 -19.63
C ARG A 130 0.75 9.62 -18.95
N GLY A 131 -0.27 10.21 -19.57
CA GLY A 131 -1.61 10.30 -18.97
C GLY A 131 -2.33 8.96 -18.82
N SER A 132 -1.99 7.97 -19.66
CA SER A 132 -2.52 6.61 -19.59
C SER A 132 -1.87 5.80 -18.47
N TRP A 133 -0.61 6.06 -18.16
CA TRP A 133 0.13 5.38 -17.10
C TRP A 133 -0.40 5.70 -15.70
N ILE A 134 -0.54 6.99 -15.34
CA ILE A 134 -1.14 7.38 -14.05
C ILE A 134 -2.56 6.84 -13.92
N GLN A 135 -3.34 6.91 -15.01
CA GLN A 135 -4.67 6.33 -15.01
C GLN A 135 -4.63 4.82 -14.69
N ARG A 136 -3.70 4.07 -15.30
CA ARG A 136 -3.53 2.64 -15.02
C ARG A 136 -3.14 2.37 -13.57
N PHE A 137 -2.15 3.09 -13.05
CA PHE A 137 -1.74 2.99 -11.66
C PHE A 137 -2.91 3.26 -10.73
N THR A 138 -3.59 4.38 -10.93
CA THR A 138 -4.73 4.80 -10.13
C THR A 138 -5.86 3.76 -10.18
N ILE A 139 -6.22 3.26 -11.37
CA ILE A 139 -7.21 2.20 -11.53
C ILE A 139 -6.78 0.93 -10.77
N ASN A 140 -5.51 0.54 -10.85
CA ASN A 140 -5.02 -0.65 -10.14
C ASN A 140 -5.06 -0.47 -8.62
N ARG A 141 -4.77 0.73 -8.13
CA ARG A 141 -4.90 1.08 -6.70
C ARG A 141 -6.36 1.01 -6.25
N ILE A 142 -7.31 1.53 -7.03
CA ILE A 142 -8.74 1.44 -6.74
C ILE A 142 -9.23 0.00 -6.81
N ARG A 143 -8.80 -0.78 -7.81
CA ARG A 143 -9.10 -2.21 -7.90
C ARG A 143 -8.66 -2.95 -6.65
N ARG A 144 -7.43 -2.73 -6.18
CA ARG A 144 -6.97 -3.31 -4.93
C ARG A 144 -7.79 -2.83 -3.75
N GLU A 145 -8.06 -1.53 -3.58
CA GLU A 145 -8.90 -1.05 -2.47
C GLU A 145 -10.27 -1.76 -2.41
N ASN A 146 -10.75 -2.25 -3.56
CA ASN A 146 -11.99 -2.98 -3.70
C ASN A 146 -11.82 -4.50 -3.82
N GLY A 147 -10.63 -5.05 -3.54
CA GLY A 147 -10.37 -6.49 -3.58
C GLY A 147 -10.39 -7.14 -4.96
N ILE A 148 -10.36 -6.34 -6.03
CA ILE A 148 -10.39 -6.83 -7.41
C ILE A 148 -8.99 -7.29 -7.80
N THR A 149 -8.76 -8.60 -7.65
CA THR A 149 -7.51 -9.25 -8.05
C THR A 149 -7.46 -9.52 -9.55
N CYS A 150 -6.25 -9.43 -10.11
CA CYS A 150 -5.97 -9.84 -11.48
C CYS A 150 -5.57 -11.32 -11.56
N LYS A 151 -4.83 -11.82 -10.57
CA LYS A 151 -4.41 -13.23 -10.46
C LYS A 151 -4.40 -13.66 -9.00
N ASN A 152 -4.68 -14.93 -8.77
CA ASN A 152 -4.54 -15.59 -7.47
C ASN A 152 -3.59 -16.77 -7.63
N TYR A 153 -2.66 -16.92 -6.70
CA TYR A 153 -1.75 -18.06 -6.65
C TYR A 153 -1.97 -18.83 -5.36
N HIS A 154 -1.85 -20.15 -5.47
CA HIS A 154 -1.84 -21.07 -4.34
C HIS A 154 -0.59 -21.92 -4.42
N ILE A 155 0.27 -21.85 -3.40
CA ILE A 155 1.48 -22.67 -3.31
C ILE A 155 1.32 -23.57 -2.10
N GLU A 156 1.14 -24.87 -2.34
CA GLU A 156 1.00 -25.89 -1.29
C GLU A 156 2.35 -26.51 -0.91
N GLY A 157 2.37 -27.25 0.20
CA GLY A 157 3.54 -28.03 0.61
C GLY A 157 4.67 -27.23 1.25
N ILE A 158 4.37 -26.02 1.73
CA ILE A 158 5.37 -25.16 2.37
C ILE A 158 5.33 -25.41 3.87
N PHE A 159 6.23 -26.30 4.32
CA PHE A 159 6.36 -26.70 5.72
C PHE A 159 7.40 -25.87 6.51
N SER A 160 7.87 -24.74 5.96
CA SER A 160 8.87 -23.92 6.63
C SER A 160 8.27 -23.08 7.76
N ARG A 161 8.93 -23.06 8.91
CA ARG A 161 8.55 -22.16 10.02
C ARG A 161 9.03 -20.73 9.82
N SER A 162 9.84 -20.47 8.79
CA SER A 162 10.47 -19.18 8.59
C SER A 162 10.24 -18.73 7.15
N ILE A 163 9.29 -17.81 7.03
CA ILE A 163 8.93 -17.16 5.77
C ILE A 163 8.96 -15.66 6.01
N SER A 164 9.39 -14.93 4.99
CA SER A 164 9.35 -13.47 5.01
C SER A 164 8.90 -12.98 3.65
N TYR A 165 8.16 -11.88 3.66
CA TYR A 165 7.71 -11.20 2.46
C TYR A 165 8.25 -9.77 2.45
N CYS A 166 8.80 -9.33 1.32
CA CYS A 166 9.18 -7.93 1.13
C CYS A 166 9.16 -7.57 -0.37
N ASN A 167 8.43 -6.50 -0.72
CA ASN A 167 8.43 -5.90 -2.06
C ASN A 167 8.26 -6.91 -3.21
N SER A 168 7.20 -7.70 -3.13
CA SER A 168 6.83 -8.73 -4.11
C SER A 168 7.77 -9.93 -4.17
N ARG A 169 8.61 -10.13 -3.16
CA ARG A 169 9.43 -11.33 -3.01
C ARG A 169 9.03 -12.09 -1.77
N ILE A 170 9.06 -13.41 -1.89
CA ILE A 170 8.85 -14.34 -0.78
C ILE A 170 10.18 -15.05 -0.55
N ALA A 171 10.67 -15.00 0.69
CA ALA A 171 11.80 -15.79 1.13
C ALA A 171 11.30 -16.95 1.99
N ILE A 172 11.78 -18.16 1.71
CA ILE A 172 11.45 -19.38 2.43
C ILE A 172 12.75 -20.04 2.86
N GLN A 173 12.93 -20.25 4.16
CA GLN A 173 14.09 -20.96 4.65
C GLN A 173 13.82 -22.47 4.69
N ASN A 174 14.61 -23.24 3.94
CA ASN A 174 14.66 -24.69 4.00
C ASN A 174 16.02 -25.14 4.54
N ARG A 175 16.06 -25.40 5.86
CA ARG A 175 17.30 -25.73 6.60
C ARG A 175 18.34 -24.60 6.47
N GLU A 176 19.45 -24.87 5.78
CA GLU A 176 20.59 -23.97 5.59
C GLU A 176 20.41 -23.03 4.39
N ILE A 177 19.44 -23.33 3.52
CA ILE A 177 19.19 -22.61 2.28
C ILE A 177 17.99 -21.68 2.49
N ILE A 178 18.11 -20.44 2.01
CA ILE A 178 16.99 -19.51 1.90
C ILE A 178 16.70 -19.30 0.42
N GLU A 179 15.50 -19.66 -0.01
CA GLU A 179 15.04 -19.47 -1.38
C GLU A 179 14.20 -18.19 -1.45
N VAL A 180 14.59 -17.26 -2.32
CA VAL A 180 13.87 -16.01 -2.57
C VAL A 180 13.22 -16.10 -3.94
N HIS A 181 11.89 -16.03 -3.95
CA HIS A 181 11.06 -16.06 -5.13
C HIS A 181 10.50 -14.67 -5.42
N ASP A 182 10.86 -14.07 -6.56
CA ASP A 182 10.24 -12.82 -7.03
C ASP A 182 8.92 -13.15 -7.74
N LEU A 183 7.80 -12.67 -7.19
CA LEU A 183 6.45 -12.95 -7.69
C LEU A 183 6.12 -12.24 -9.00
N ILE A 184 6.89 -11.22 -9.38
CA ILE A 184 6.68 -10.48 -10.62
C ILE A 184 7.49 -11.13 -11.74
N SER A 185 8.78 -11.37 -11.50
CA SER A 185 9.66 -11.96 -12.53
C SER A 185 9.64 -13.49 -12.55
N GLU A 186 8.95 -14.11 -11.59
CA GLU A 186 8.92 -15.57 -11.36
C GLU A 186 10.33 -16.18 -11.22
N LYS A 187 11.30 -15.35 -10.78
CA LYS A 187 12.69 -15.77 -10.63
C LYS A 187 12.89 -16.34 -9.24
N LEU A 188 13.44 -17.54 -9.16
CA LEU A 188 13.86 -18.18 -7.93
C LEU A 188 15.38 -18.06 -7.78
N ILE A 189 15.84 -17.60 -6.62
CA ILE A 189 17.25 -17.51 -6.26
C ILE A 189 17.46 -18.15 -4.90
N SER A 190 18.48 -19.00 -4.78
CA SER A 190 18.83 -19.67 -3.53
C SER A 190 20.07 -19.04 -2.91
N PHE A 191 20.01 -18.78 -1.61
CA PHE A 191 21.09 -18.22 -0.81
C PHE A 191 21.52 -19.20 0.27
N MET A 192 22.82 -19.27 0.52
CA MET A 192 23.41 -20.14 1.52
C MET A 192 24.65 -19.45 2.10
N THR A 193 24.93 -19.71 3.37
CA THR A 193 26.17 -19.22 4.00
C THR A 193 27.38 -19.94 3.37
N PRO A 194 28.55 -19.26 3.25
CA PRO A 194 29.74 -19.91 2.71
C PRO A 194 30.16 -21.18 3.47
N THR A 195 29.88 -21.24 4.77
CA THR A 195 30.17 -22.37 5.65
C THR A 195 29.03 -23.37 5.76
N ARG A 196 27.90 -23.14 5.07
CA ARG A 196 26.65 -23.91 5.18
C ARG A 196 26.06 -23.97 6.60
N GLU A 197 26.44 -23.03 7.46
CA GLU A 197 25.77 -22.85 8.74
C GLU A 197 24.34 -22.33 8.55
N GLN A 198 23.42 -22.86 9.36
CA GLN A 198 22.05 -22.40 9.40
C GLN A 198 21.96 -20.97 9.94
N MET A 199 21.26 -20.09 9.23
CA MET A 199 20.95 -18.75 9.70
C MET A 199 19.78 -18.82 10.69
N ASN A 200 20.05 -18.57 11.97
CA ASN A 200 19.04 -18.66 13.03
C ASN A 200 18.04 -17.50 12.99
N LYS A 201 18.51 -16.32 12.57
CA LYS A 201 17.69 -15.14 12.32
C LYS A 201 18.05 -14.58 10.96
N TRP A 202 17.06 -14.17 10.20
CA TRP A 202 17.26 -13.53 8.92
C TRP A 202 16.09 -12.59 8.60
N LEU A 203 16.31 -11.68 7.67
CA LEU A 203 15.38 -10.64 7.27
C LEU A 203 15.48 -10.45 5.75
N LEU A 204 14.35 -10.45 5.07
CA LEU A 204 14.28 -10.03 3.67
C LEU A 204 13.97 -8.52 3.63
N SER A 205 14.81 -7.75 2.95
CA SER A 205 14.63 -6.32 2.71
C SER A 205 14.34 -6.02 1.23
N ASP A 206 14.28 -4.74 0.89
CA ASP A 206 14.11 -4.25 -0.48
C ASP A 206 15.28 -4.58 -1.40
N ASN A 207 16.52 -4.55 -0.93
CA ASN A 207 17.69 -4.82 -1.78
C ASN A 207 18.53 -6.00 -1.33
N TYR A 208 18.37 -6.44 -0.08
CA TYR A 208 19.22 -7.45 0.53
C TYR A 208 18.42 -8.56 1.21
N LEU A 209 18.97 -9.78 1.17
CA LEU A 209 18.70 -10.80 2.16
C LEU A 209 19.75 -10.66 3.27
N ILE A 210 19.32 -10.54 4.52
CA ILE A 210 20.21 -10.36 5.67
C ILE A 210 20.10 -11.59 6.56
N GLY A 211 21.23 -12.20 6.91
CA GLY A 211 21.29 -13.40 7.74
C GLY A 211 22.27 -13.25 8.90
N LEU A 212 21.89 -13.75 10.08
CA LEU A 212 22.71 -13.77 11.28
C LEU A 212 23.30 -15.18 11.50
N VAL A 213 24.61 -15.22 11.74
CA VAL A 213 25.39 -16.43 12.07
C VAL A 213 26.02 -16.22 13.45
N HIS A 214 25.97 -17.20 14.35
CA HIS A 214 26.33 -17.00 15.76
C HIS A 214 27.80 -17.23 16.12
N ASN A 215 28.57 -18.01 15.34
CA ASN A 215 29.92 -18.46 15.71
C ASN A 215 31.00 -18.12 14.67
N PRO A 216 31.64 -16.93 14.74
CA PRO A 216 31.36 -15.79 15.61
C PRO A 216 30.11 -15.02 15.16
N THR A 217 29.57 -14.16 16.02
CA THR A 217 28.38 -13.36 15.70
C THR A 217 28.65 -12.43 14.52
N LYS A 218 28.13 -12.82 13.35
CA LYS A 218 28.34 -12.17 12.06
C LYS A 218 27.01 -11.92 11.40
N LEU A 219 26.88 -10.74 10.82
CA LEU A 219 25.76 -10.39 9.96
C LEU A 219 26.23 -10.48 8.51
N LEU A 220 25.44 -11.18 7.70
CA LEU A 220 25.65 -11.39 6.28
C LEU A 220 24.56 -10.61 5.53
N ALA A 221 24.91 -9.97 4.43
CA ALA A 221 23.96 -9.30 3.55
C ALA A 221 24.25 -9.68 2.10
N TRP A 222 23.34 -10.42 1.47
CA TRP A 222 23.39 -10.73 0.05
C TRP A 222 22.59 -9.71 -0.73
N ASP A 223 23.22 -9.04 -1.68
CA ASP A 223 22.54 -8.22 -2.67
C ASP A 223 21.67 -9.11 -3.57
N LEU A 224 20.38 -8.81 -3.64
CA LEU A 224 19.41 -9.62 -4.39
C LEU A 224 19.54 -9.46 -5.92
N GLU A 225 20.17 -8.39 -6.40
CA GLU A 225 20.41 -8.13 -7.83
C GLU A 225 21.81 -8.60 -8.24
N SER A 226 22.85 -8.18 -7.51
CA SER A 226 24.25 -8.48 -7.87
C SER A 226 24.77 -9.81 -7.32
N MET A 227 24.07 -10.44 -6.38
CA MET A 227 24.50 -11.64 -5.64
C MET A 227 25.79 -11.46 -4.82
N VAL A 228 26.27 -10.22 -4.67
CA VAL A 228 27.46 -9.93 -3.87
C VAL A 228 27.13 -10.11 -2.38
N LEU A 229 28.00 -10.84 -1.68
CA LEU A 229 27.91 -11.06 -0.25
C LEU A 229 28.77 -10.06 0.51
N HIS A 230 28.15 -9.31 1.42
CA HIS A 230 28.82 -8.48 2.41
C HIS A 230 28.72 -9.11 3.79
N SER A 231 29.71 -8.86 4.65
CA SER A 231 29.68 -9.35 6.02
C SER A 231 30.27 -8.36 7.02
N ILE A 232 29.78 -8.41 8.25
CA ILE A 232 30.34 -7.65 9.36
C ILE A 232 30.27 -8.45 10.65
N ARG A 233 31.28 -8.30 11.52
CA ARG A 233 31.25 -8.88 12.87
C ARG A 233 30.51 -7.94 13.81
N LEU A 234 29.69 -8.51 14.68
CA LEU A 234 28.93 -7.76 15.66
C LEU A 234 29.56 -7.89 17.05
N PRO A 235 29.49 -6.84 17.88
CA PRO A 235 30.10 -6.85 19.21
C PRO A 235 29.32 -7.68 20.23
N ALA A 236 28.04 -7.97 19.97
CA ALA A 236 27.16 -8.69 20.87
C ALA A 236 26.06 -9.42 20.10
N GLU A 237 25.33 -10.29 20.78
CA GLU A 237 24.16 -10.97 20.23
C GLU A 237 23.08 -9.97 19.82
N VAL A 238 22.39 -10.29 18.72
CA VAL A 238 21.34 -9.45 18.14
C VAL A 238 19.99 -9.83 18.70
N LEU A 239 19.34 -8.85 19.32
CA LEU A 239 17.95 -8.93 19.77
C LEU A 239 17.01 -8.75 18.56
N TYR A 240 17.19 -7.67 17.80
CA TYR A 240 16.30 -7.26 16.71
C TYR A 240 17.07 -6.76 15.48
N LEU A 241 16.50 -7.00 14.30
CA LEU A 241 17.00 -6.56 13.00
C LEU A 241 15.90 -5.84 12.22
N SER A 242 16.27 -4.74 11.58
CA SER A 242 15.46 -4.07 10.56
C SER A 242 16.37 -3.64 9.42
N ALA A 243 15.82 -3.48 8.23
CA ALA A 243 16.59 -3.07 7.08
C ALA A 243 15.75 -2.26 6.10
N SER A 244 16.40 -1.27 5.50
CA SER A 244 15.84 -0.48 4.41
C SER A 244 16.98 0.00 3.53
N ARG A 245 16.82 -0.21 2.22
CA ARG A 245 17.84 0.08 1.21
C ARG A 245 19.14 -0.61 1.59
N CYS A 246 20.24 0.13 1.71
CA CYS A 246 21.55 -0.36 2.13
C CYS A 246 21.82 -0.21 3.62
N GLN A 247 20.82 0.11 4.44
CA GLN A 247 20.97 0.30 5.87
C GLN A 247 20.34 -0.85 6.65
N VAL A 248 21.08 -1.34 7.64
CA VAL A 248 20.63 -2.38 8.55
C VAL A 248 20.69 -1.84 9.98
N GLY A 249 19.53 -1.79 10.62
CA GLY A 249 19.37 -1.41 12.02
C GLY A 249 19.46 -2.64 12.89
N ILE A 250 20.29 -2.56 13.92
CA ILE A 250 20.64 -3.69 14.78
C ILE A 250 20.44 -3.25 16.22
N VAL A 251 19.58 -3.96 16.95
CA VAL A 251 19.47 -3.82 18.41
C VAL A 251 20.12 -5.03 19.03
N THR A 252 21.11 -4.81 19.89
CA THR A 252 21.81 -5.88 20.62
C THR A 252 21.10 -6.24 21.91
N VAL A 253 21.41 -7.40 22.49
CA VAL A 253 20.93 -7.81 23.83
C VAL A 253 21.40 -6.85 24.93
N SER A 254 22.51 -6.16 24.73
CA SER A 254 23.01 -5.07 25.60
C SER A 254 22.32 -3.72 25.35
N SER A 255 21.20 -3.71 24.64
CA SER A 255 20.42 -2.52 24.25
C SER A 255 21.22 -1.47 23.49
N GLU A 256 22.33 -1.87 22.84
CA GLU A 256 23.06 -0.99 21.94
C GLU A 256 22.40 -1.01 20.57
N ILE A 257 22.26 0.19 19.99
CA ILE A 257 21.66 0.38 18.68
C ILE A 257 22.78 0.70 17.69
N LEU A 258 22.91 -0.15 16.69
CA LEU A 258 23.94 -0.06 15.67
C LEU A 258 23.29 0.08 14.30
N ILE A 259 23.87 0.90 13.43
CA ILE A 259 23.48 1.02 12.03
C ILE A 259 24.65 0.54 11.19
N TRP A 260 24.40 -0.48 10.37
CA TRP A 260 25.35 -0.95 9.39
C TRP A 260 24.92 -0.48 8.00
N ILE A 261 25.80 0.27 7.32
CA ILE A 261 25.66 0.51 5.88
C ILE A 261 26.29 -0.70 5.19
N VAL A 262 25.52 -1.47 4.42
CA VAL A 262 25.98 -2.69 3.76
C VAL A 262 27.20 -2.38 2.88
N GLY A 263 28.30 -3.12 3.09
CA GLY A 263 29.60 -2.88 2.45
C GLY A 263 30.44 -1.75 3.07
N GLY A 264 29.90 -1.01 4.03
CA GLY A 264 30.57 0.06 4.78
C GLY A 264 30.80 -0.29 6.25
N ALA A 265 31.05 0.75 7.05
CA ALA A 265 31.35 0.63 8.48
C ALA A 265 30.09 0.43 9.33
N LEU A 266 30.25 -0.28 10.46
CA LEU A 266 29.27 -0.34 11.54
C LEU A 266 29.36 0.95 12.37
N ARG A 267 28.23 1.63 12.53
CA ARG A 267 28.11 2.85 13.33
C ARG A 267 27.24 2.58 14.53
N LYS A 268 27.54 3.25 15.63
CA LYS A 268 26.77 3.14 16.88
C LYS A 268 25.98 4.43 17.07
N LEU A 269 24.67 4.32 17.23
CA LEU A 269 23.85 5.48 17.57
C LEU A 269 24.17 5.93 19.00
N GLN A 270 24.09 7.23 19.24
CA GLN A 270 24.36 7.80 20.55
C GLN A 270 23.47 7.13 21.61
N LYS A 271 24.09 6.57 22.66
CA LYS A 271 23.35 5.96 23.77
C LYS A 271 22.48 7.03 24.42
N THR A 272 21.17 6.84 24.43
CA THR A 272 20.34 7.48 25.45
C THR A 272 20.66 6.82 26.77
N LYS A 273 21.28 7.55 27.69
CA LYS A 273 21.34 7.10 29.09
C LYS A 273 19.88 6.91 29.52
N PRO A 274 19.45 5.70 29.90
CA PRO A 274 18.13 5.53 30.47
C PRO A 274 18.03 6.49 31.67
N ASP A 275 16.90 7.16 31.82
CA ASP A 275 16.66 8.02 32.96
C ASP A 275 16.75 7.15 34.22
N ILE A 276 17.81 7.36 35.01
CA ILE A 276 18.19 6.48 36.13
C ILE A 276 17.08 6.46 37.21
N ASN A 277 16.19 7.46 37.19
CA ASN A 277 15.07 7.55 38.10
C ASN A 277 13.90 6.59 37.78
N CYS A 278 13.90 5.93 36.62
CA CYS A 278 12.85 5.02 36.18
C CYS A 278 13.15 3.54 36.53
N GLN A 279 13.47 3.24 37.80
CA GLN A 279 13.75 1.85 38.25
C GLN A 279 12.58 0.86 38.05
N GLU A 280 11.44 1.32 37.54
CA GLU A 280 10.22 0.54 37.34
C GLU A 280 9.82 0.37 35.86
N GLU A 281 10.61 0.89 34.92
CA GLU A 281 10.36 0.73 33.48
C GLU A 281 11.13 -0.46 32.90
N GLU A 282 10.42 -1.48 32.43
CA GLU A 282 11.00 -2.64 31.74
C GLU A 282 10.76 -2.51 30.23
N VAL A 283 11.83 -2.42 29.42
CA VAL A 283 11.71 -2.41 27.95
C VAL A 283 11.39 -3.81 27.46
N VAL A 284 10.17 -4.00 26.93
CA VAL A 284 9.64 -5.30 26.51
C VAL A 284 9.74 -5.54 25.01
N ALA A 285 9.82 -4.49 24.20
CA ALA A 285 10.01 -4.60 22.76
C ALA A 285 10.71 -3.35 22.21
N VAL A 286 11.51 -3.54 21.15
CA VAL A 286 12.21 -2.47 20.44
C VAL A 286 12.19 -2.76 18.94
N ASP A 287 11.84 -1.75 18.15
CA ASP A 287 11.82 -1.80 16.69
C ASP A 287 12.58 -0.59 16.11
N ILE A 288 13.12 -0.73 14.89
CA ILE A 288 13.83 0.33 14.16
C ILE A 288 13.17 0.53 12.80
N PHE A 289 12.88 1.77 12.45
CA PHE A 289 12.36 2.16 11.15
C PHE A 289 13.26 3.20 10.50
N PHE A 290 13.40 3.06 9.18
CA PHE A 290 14.14 4.00 8.35
C PHE A 290 13.15 4.85 7.56
N HIS A 291 13.40 6.15 7.54
CA HIS A 291 12.62 7.07 6.73
C HIS A 291 13.59 7.89 5.87
N SER A 292 13.51 7.67 4.57
CA SER A 292 14.19 8.51 3.62
C SER A 292 13.40 9.80 3.45
N THR A 293 13.92 10.91 3.96
CA THR A 293 13.43 12.19 3.47
C THR A 293 13.95 12.34 2.05
N ASP A 294 13.06 12.24 1.07
CA ASP A 294 13.29 12.84 -0.25
C ASP A 294 13.37 14.35 -0.01
N LYS A 295 14.53 14.83 0.48
CA LYS A 295 14.93 16.23 0.24
C LYS A 295 14.87 16.32 -1.26
N GLY A 296 13.83 17.02 -1.74
CA GLY A 296 13.29 16.81 -3.06
C GLY A 296 14.38 16.68 -4.10
N LEU A 297 14.09 15.93 -5.16
CA LEU A 297 14.67 16.19 -6.48
C LEU A 297 14.54 17.69 -6.74
N VAL A 298 15.46 18.49 -6.20
CA VAL A 298 15.84 19.77 -6.76
C VAL A 298 16.34 19.29 -8.09
N THR A 299 15.45 19.39 -9.08
CA THR A 299 15.75 19.27 -10.49
C THR A 299 16.82 20.31 -10.76
N SER A 300 18.06 19.98 -10.39
CA SER A 300 19.24 20.58 -10.97
C SER A 300 19.06 20.24 -12.44
N SER A 301 18.55 21.21 -13.19
CA SER A 301 18.36 21.10 -14.62
C SER A 301 19.70 20.67 -15.20
N MET A 302 19.84 19.38 -15.49
CA MET A 302 20.99 18.85 -16.22
C MET A 302 20.93 19.48 -17.60
N LYS A 303 21.65 20.59 -17.79
CA LYS A 303 22.07 21.00 -19.12
C LYS A 303 23.11 19.98 -19.56
N LEU A 304 22.66 19.09 -20.45
CA LEU A 304 23.52 18.21 -21.24
C LEU A 304 24.57 19.05 -21.97
N LEU A 305 25.78 19.11 -21.44
CA LEU A 305 26.98 19.46 -22.19
C LEU A 305 27.77 18.17 -22.38
N GLY A 306 27.89 17.77 -23.64
CA GLY A 306 28.29 16.43 -24.05
C GLY A 306 29.66 16.02 -23.54
N LYS A 307 29.68 15.03 -22.64
CA LYS A 307 30.56 13.84 -22.66
C LYS A 307 30.14 12.90 -21.53
N ASN A 308 29.92 11.64 -21.90
CA ASN A 308 29.28 10.61 -21.09
C ASN A 308 30.22 10.02 -20.03
N TYR A 309 30.06 10.42 -18.77
CA TYR A 309 30.21 9.53 -17.60
C TYR A 309 29.24 9.99 -16.53
N LEU A 310 28.11 9.28 -16.42
CA LEU A 310 27.10 9.53 -15.40
C LEU A 310 27.53 8.76 -14.13
N VAL A 311 28.47 9.34 -13.39
CA VAL A 311 28.64 8.94 -11.99
C VAL A 311 27.43 9.51 -11.26
N MET A 312 26.40 8.69 -11.04
CA MET A 312 25.37 9.03 -10.05
C MET A 312 26.09 9.12 -8.71
N CYS A 313 26.54 10.32 -8.36
CA CYS A 313 27.02 10.63 -7.03
C CYS A 313 25.93 10.17 -6.07
N ALA A 314 26.30 9.24 -5.17
CA ALA A 314 25.50 8.84 -4.04
C ALA A 314 25.11 10.11 -3.29
N TYR A 315 23.90 10.62 -3.55
CA TYR A 315 23.35 11.70 -2.77
C TYR A 315 23.34 11.20 -1.32
N ASN A 316 23.93 11.99 -0.42
CA ASN A 316 23.82 11.82 1.01
C ASN A 316 22.34 11.94 1.39
N LEU A 317 21.59 10.84 1.20
CA LEU A 317 20.31 10.63 1.81
C LEU A 317 20.57 10.69 3.31
N ILE A 318 20.18 11.82 3.90
CA ILE A 318 20.12 11.90 5.35
C ILE A 318 18.92 11.05 5.74
N ASP A 319 19.18 9.79 6.02
CA ASP A 319 18.14 8.89 6.50
C ASP A 319 17.83 9.23 7.96
N ILE A 320 16.54 9.43 8.21
CA ILE A 320 16.02 9.62 9.56
C ILE A 320 15.75 8.23 10.11
N VAL A 321 16.33 7.93 11.27
CA VAL A 321 16.10 6.65 11.96
C VAL A 321 15.12 6.89 13.10
N PHE A 322 14.05 6.11 13.13
CA PHE A 322 13.07 6.09 14.20
C PHE A 322 13.26 4.81 15.00
N LEU A 323 13.63 4.95 16.28
CA LEU A 323 13.65 3.86 17.23
C LEU A 323 12.36 3.90 18.04
N ILE A 324 11.67 2.78 18.09
CA ILE A 324 10.47 2.60 18.90
C ILE A 324 10.79 1.63 20.02
N SER A 325 10.49 2.02 21.26
CA SER A 325 10.54 1.11 22.40
C SER A 325 9.21 1.08 23.13
N PHE A 326 8.81 -0.13 23.52
CA PHE A 326 7.68 -0.36 24.41
C PHE A 326 8.25 -0.65 25.78
N SER A 327 7.89 0.16 26.76
CA SER A 327 8.31 -0.01 28.15
C SER A 327 7.08 -0.20 29.03
N ARG A 328 7.10 -1.21 29.87
CA ARG A 328 6.04 -1.45 30.84
C ARG A 328 6.33 -0.66 32.10
N THR A 329 5.33 0.09 32.58
CA THR A 329 5.42 0.80 33.85
C THR A 329 4.53 0.09 34.87
N LYS A 330 5.11 -0.33 35.99
CA LYS A 330 4.31 -0.88 37.10
C LYS A 330 3.52 0.28 37.74
N SER A 331 2.19 0.24 37.67
CA SER A 331 1.37 1.20 38.41
C SER A 331 1.57 0.95 39.91
N LYS A 332 1.96 1.99 40.66
CA LYS A 332 2.06 1.93 42.14
C LYS A 332 0.70 1.95 42.82
N SER A 333 -0.36 2.35 42.10
CA SER A 333 -1.71 2.42 42.65
C SER A 333 -2.29 1.01 42.75
N ILE A 334 -2.36 0.47 43.98
CA ILE A 334 -3.02 -0.81 44.30
C ILE A 334 -4.51 -0.80 43.88
N LEU A 335 -5.10 0.39 43.73
CA LEU A 335 -6.51 0.57 43.41
C LEU A 335 -6.81 0.59 41.90
N ASP A 336 -5.82 0.94 41.05
CA ASP A 336 -5.99 0.96 39.60
C ASP A 336 -5.36 -0.28 38.97
N LYS A 337 -6.18 -1.28 38.62
CA LYS A 337 -5.77 -2.51 37.91
C LYS A 337 -5.28 -2.29 36.48
N ASN A 338 -5.03 -1.05 36.08
CA ASN A 338 -4.65 -0.73 34.71
C ASN A 338 -3.15 -0.94 34.51
N TYR A 339 -2.80 -1.66 33.45
CA TYR A 339 -1.43 -1.80 33.00
C TYR A 339 -1.11 -0.62 32.10
N ALA A 340 0.02 0.03 32.37
CA ALA A 340 0.48 1.16 31.59
C ALA A 340 1.68 0.74 30.73
N THR A 341 1.55 0.93 29.42
CA THR A 341 2.59 0.75 28.42
C THR A 341 3.02 2.12 27.91
N LYS A 342 4.28 2.47 28.15
CA LYS A 342 4.91 3.66 27.61
C LYS A 342 5.53 3.31 26.26
N ILE A 343 5.00 3.91 25.21
CA ILE A 343 5.58 3.86 23.87
C ILE A 343 6.53 5.06 23.76
N THR A 344 7.81 4.81 23.48
CA THR A 344 8.79 5.87 23.25
C THR A 344 9.26 5.84 21.80
N VAL A 345 9.22 6.97 21.11
CA VAL A 345 9.77 7.15 19.77
C VAL A 345 10.95 8.11 19.85
N GLN A 346 12.14 7.60 19.57
CA GLN A 346 13.36 8.39 19.45
C GLN A 346 13.69 8.62 17.97
N VAL A 347 13.99 9.86 17.62
CA VAL A 347 14.27 10.27 16.24
C VAL A 347 15.74 10.66 16.12
N PHE A 348 16.47 9.98 15.25
CA PHE A 348 17.86 10.24 14.96
C PHE A 348 18.01 10.81 13.55
N VAL A 349 18.81 11.87 13.40
CA VAL A 349 19.16 12.46 12.11
C VAL A 349 20.66 12.58 12.05
N ALA A 350 21.27 11.95 11.04
CA ALA A 350 22.73 11.84 10.94
C ALA A 350 23.35 11.35 12.25
N GLU A 351 22.78 10.28 12.81
CA GLU A 351 23.22 9.60 14.04
C GLU A 351 23.06 10.38 15.36
N ALA A 352 22.69 11.66 15.29
CA ALA A 352 22.39 12.47 16.47
C ALA A 352 20.91 12.29 16.86
N LEU A 353 20.67 12.06 18.16
CA LEU A 353 19.31 12.12 18.70
C LEU A 353 18.82 13.56 18.66
N ILE A 354 17.77 13.83 17.89
CA ILE A 354 17.21 15.18 17.79
C ILE A 354 15.92 15.34 18.59
N MET A 355 15.24 14.24 18.92
CA MET A 355 13.90 14.29 19.48
C MET A 355 13.52 12.96 20.14
N THR A 356 12.78 13.04 21.24
CA THR A 356 12.16 11.90 21.91
C THR A 356 10.71 12.25 22.22
N HIS A 357 9.77 11.40 21.80
CA HIS A 357 8.36 11.50 22.14
C HIS A 357 7.92 10.27 22.91
N HIS A 358 6.91 10.41 23.76
CA HIS A 358 6.30 9.30 24.45
C HIS A 358 4.77 9.37 24.38
N GLN A 359 4.13 8.21 24.35
CA GLN A 359 2.68 8.05 24.44
C GLN A 359 2.39 6.96 25.47
N MET A 360 1.52 7.26 26.42
CA MET A 360 1.03 6.27 27.38
C MET A 360 -0.19 5.55 26.81
N LEU A 361 -0.17 4.22 26.88
CA LEU A 361 -1.30 3.35 26.61
C LEU A 361 -1.69 2.63 27.90
N TYR A 362 -2.98 2.72 28.23
CA TYR A 362 -3.55 2.02 29.38
C TYR A 362 -4.41 0.87 28.89
N THR A 363 -4.12 -0.33 29.39
CA THR A 363 -4.83 -1.58 29.10
C THR A 363 -5.40 -2.16 30.40
N LEU A 364 -6.51 -2.90 30.32
CA LEU A 364 -7.12 -3.50 31.52
C LEU A 364 -6.39 -4.76 31.95
N THR A 365 -5.78 -5.47 31.00
CA THR A 365 -4.91 -6.61 31.28
C THR A 365 -3.50 -6.37 30.75
N GLU A 366 -2.55 -7.17 31.25
CA GLU A 366 -1.17 -7.12 30.78
C GLU A 366 -1.14 -7.45 29.28
N PRO A 367 -0.59 -6.55 28.43
CA PRO A 367 -0.46 -6.86 27.02
C PRO A 367 0.50 -8.03 26.82
N TYR A 368 0.04 -9.07 26.14
CA TYR A 368 0.81 -10.29 25.88
C TYR A 368 1.69 -10.16 24.62
N LYS A 369 1.45 -9.13 23.79
CA LYS A 369 2.23 -8.86 22.59
C LYS A 369 2.30 -7.36 22.31
N TYR A 370 3.49 -6.91 21.95
CA TYR A 370 3.76 -5.56 21.47
C TYR A 370 4.17 -5.68 20.01
N ARG A 371 3.69 -4.75 19.19
CA ARG A 371 4.01 -4.73 17.76
C ARG A 371 4.10 -3.29 17.31
N SER A 372 5.11 -3.00 16.51
CA SER A 372 5.05 -1.85 15.62
C SER A 372 5.17 -2.28 14.17
N THR A 373 4.48 -1.56 13.29
CA THR A 373 4.47 -1.82 11.86
C THR A 373 4.55 -0.52 11.11
N LEU A 374 5.36 -0.49 10.05
CA LEU A 374 5.31 0.61 9.11
C LEU A 374 4.00 0.50 8.33
N ILE A 375 3.08 1.44 8.56
CA ILE A 375 1.87 1.58 7.76
C ILE A 375 2.32 2.22 6.45
N SER A 376 2.47 1.37 5.44
CA SER A 376 3.07 1.77 4.17
C SER A 376 2.35 2.99 3.56
N ASN A 377 3.11 3.87 2.89
CA ASN A 377 2.66 5.06 2.12
C ASN A 377 2.40 6.34 2.90
N ASP A 378 1.91 6.27 4.14
CA ASP A 378 1.55 7.49 4.89
C ASP A 378 2.69 8.03 5.76
N ASN A 379 3.86 7.36 5.71
CA ASN A 379 4.97 7.61 6.65
C ASN A 379 4.50 7.52 8.11
N LEU A 380 3.58 6.59 8.38
CA LEU A 380 3.05 6.35 9.71
C LEU A 380 3.64 5.04 10.24
N ILE A 381 3.99 5.04 11.52
CA ILE A 381 4.33 3.81 12.23
C ILE A 381 3.17 3.47 13.15
N GLY A 382 2.47 2.36 12.86
CA GLY A 382 1.42 1.82 13.69
C GLY A 382 2.02 1.08 14.88
N MET A 383 1.40 1.23 16.04
CA MET A 383 1.86 0.66 17.30
C MET A 383 0.68 0.07 18.04
N GLU A 384 0.86 -1.17 18.48
CA GLU A 384 -0.18 -1.99 19.09
C GLU A 384 0.36 -2.62 20.37
N ALA A 385 -0.40 -2.49 21.46
CA ALA A 385 -0.23 -3.27 22.68
C ALA A 385 -1.46 -4.17 22.82
N LEU A 386 -1.32 -5.45 22.48
CA LEU A 386 -2.44 -6.39 22.39
C LEU A 386 -2.73 -7.01 23.76
N GLU A 387 -3.97 -6.85 24.22
CA GLU A 387 -4.46 -7.38 25.50
C GLU A 387 -5.43 -8.56 25.30
N SER A 388 -5.43 -9.50 26.24
CA SER A 388 -6.20 -10.75 26.14
C SER A 388 -7.71 -10.54 26.32
N ALA A 389 -8.09 -9.50 27.07
CA ALA A 389 -9.45 -9.30 27.52
C ALA A 389 -9.73 -7.83 27.88
N SER A 390 -9.89 -6.93 26.90
CA SER A 390 -10.55 -5.65 27.20
C SER A 390 -11.20 -4.89 26.04
N ASP A 391 -12.33 -4.28 26.40
CA ASP A 391 -13.21 -3.30 25.75
C ASP A 391 -13.70 -3.46 24.31
N LEU A 392 -14.88 -2.88 24.04
CA LEU A 392 -15.44 -2.74 22.68
C LEU A 392 -14.56 -1.90 21.74
N LEU A 393 -13.56 -1.22 22.30
CA LEU A 393 -12.72 -0.22 21.65
C LEU A 393 -11.33 -0.79 21.34
N TYR A 394 -11.02 -0.92 20.06
CA TYR A 394 -9.66 -1.17 19.59
C TYR A 394 -8.93 0.16 19.49
N LYS A 395 -7.87 0.33 20.30
CA LYS A 395 -7.02 1.51 20.27
C LYS A 395 -5.88 1.31 19.29
N TYR A 396 -5.80 2.20 18.32
CA TYR A 396 -4.75 2.21 17.32
C TYR A 396 -3.90 3.47 17.49
N VAL A 397 -2.65 3.28 17.89
CA VAL A 397 -1.68 4.38 17.99
C VAL A 397 -0.85 4.40 16.73
N THR A 398 -0.71 5.59 16.15
CA THR A 398 0.18 5.82 15.01
C THR A 398 1.12 6.96 15.34
N PHE A 399 2.31 6.93 14.75
CA PHE A 399 3.25 8.04 14.79
C PHE A 399 3.56 8.49 13.36
N ASP A 400 3.24 9.75 13.06
CA ASP A 400 3.52 10.38 11.78
C ASP A 400 4.98 10.78 11.73
N MET A 401 5.79 10.11 10.90
CA MET A 401 7.23 10.37 10.78
C MET A 401 7.53 11.74 10.16
N ASN A 402 6.63 12.27 9.32
CA ASN A 402 6.81 13.58 8.69
C ASN A 402 6.53 14.70 9.68
N LYS A 403 5.41 14.61 10.41
CA LYS A 403 5.03 15.60 11.42
C LYS A 403 5.70 15.37 12.77
N ARG A 404 6.25 14.18 12.98
CA ARG A 404 6.83 13.67 14.23
C ARG A 404 5.87 13.74 15.40
N GLN A 405 4.63 13.28 15.19
CA GLN A 405 3.55 13.39 16.16
C GLN A 405 2.76 12.09 16.28
N PHE A 406 2.37 11.77 17.52
CA PHE A 406 1.43 10.69 17.79
C PHE A 406 0.00 11.07 17.39
N HIS A 407 -0.72 10.09 16.87
CA HIS A 407 -2.16 10.15 16.67
C HIS A 407 -2.75 8.87 17.26
N CYS A 408 -3.76 9.03 18.12
CA CYS A 408 -4.50 7.91 18.69
C CYS A 408 -5.90 7.89 18.07
N MET A 409 -6.31 6.73 17.60
CA MET A 409 -7.64 6.51 17.05
C MET A 409 -8.27 5.32 17.76
N GLU A 410 -9.52 5.48 18.16
CA GLU A 410 -10.29 4.41 18.76
C GLU A 410 -11.33 3.92 17.76
N VAL A 411 -11.30 2.63 17.46
CA VAL A 411 -12.21 2.00 16.51
C VAL A 411 -13.10 1.01 17.25
N HIS A 412 -14.41 1.18 17.11
CA HIS A 412 -15.36 0.19 17.59
C HIS A 412 -15.36 -0.99 16.62
N LEU A 413 -14.73 -2.11 17.01
CA LEU A 413 -14.74 -3.32 16.22
C LEU A 413 -15.91 -4.21 16.62
N HIS A 414 -16.55 -4.84 15.64
CA HIS A 414 -17.51 -5.90 15.92
C HIS A 414 -16.86 -6.99 16.81
N PRO A 415 -17.54 -7.54 17.84
CA PRO A 415 -16.94 -8.50 18.76
C PRO A 415 -16.26 -9.69 18.08
N GLU A 416 -16.85 -10.22 17.00
CA GLU A 416 -16.26 -11.34 16.25
C GLU A 416 -14.96 -10.97 15.53
N VAL A 417 -14.91 -9.77 14.97
CA VAL A 417 -13.73 -9.21 14.34
C VAL A 417 -12.63 -9.07 15.39
N ARG A 418 -12.96 -8.49 16.55
CA ARG A 418 -12.04 -8.31 17.67
C ARG A 418 -11.41 -9.62 18.15
N ILE A 419 -12.20 -10.69 18.29
CA ILE A 419 -11.70 -12.01 18.66
C ILE A 419 -10.68 -12.53 17.63
N ARG A 420 -10.87 -12.21 16.34
CA ARG A 420 -9.92 -12.57 15.28
C ARG A 420 -8.67 -11.70 15.33
N PHE A 421 -8.80 -10.41 15.62
CA PHE A 421 -7.67 -9.47 15.78
C PHE A 421 -6.70 -9.87 16.88
N SER A 422 -7.20 -10.23 18.07
CA SER A 422 -6.31 -10.64 19.16
C SER A 422 -5.58 -11.96 18.85
N ARG A 423 -6.16 -12.81 18.02
CA ARG A 423 -5.65 -14.18 17.78
C ARG A 423 -4.81 -14.33 16.52
N ARG A 424 -4.90 -13.41 15.56
CA ARG A 424 -4.27 -13.55 14.24
C ARG A 424 -3.34 -12.38 13.95
N ASN A 425 -2.31 -12.64 13.15
CA ASN A 425 -1.60 -11.55 12.51
C ASN A 425 -2.58 -10.93 11.48
N HIS A 426 -2.96 -9.68 11.70
CA HIS A 426 -3.59 -8.82 10.72
C HIS A 426 -2.54 -7.94 10.06
N LEU A 427 -2.86 -7.48 8.85
CA LEU A 427 -2.06 -6.48 8.16
C LEU A 427 -2.87 -5.18 8.17
N ILE A 428 -2.35 -4.17 8.85
CA ILE A 428 -2.86 -2.81 8.68
C ILE A 428 -2.06 -2.18 7.56
N TRP A 429 -2.76 -1.79 6.51
CA TRP A 429 -2.15 -1.24 5.32
C TRP A 429 -3.00 -0.07 4.86
N ARG A 430 -2.44 1.12 5.02
CA ARG A 430 -3.13 2.41 4.82
C ARG A 430 -4.40 2.44 5.66
N ASP A 431 -5.52 2.78 5.03
CA ASP A 431 -6.85 2.88 5.64
C ASP A 431 -7.59 1.53 5.73
N GLN A 432 -6.90 0.40 5.53
CA GLN A 432 -7.53 -0.92 5.51
C GLN A 432 -6.85 -1.89 6.47
N ILE A 433 -7.66 -2.72 7.14
CA ILE A 433 -7.19 -3.80 7.98
C ILE A 433 -7.58 -5.14 7.34
N PHE A 434 -6.56 -5.91 6.99
CA PHE A 434 -6.67 -7.21 6.35
C PHE A 434 -6.57 -8.31 7.40
N ILE A 435 -7.63 -9.10 7.51
CA ILE A 435 -7.75 -10.21 8.45
C ILE A 435 -7.91 -11.48 7.62
N PRO A 436 -6.93 -12.38 7.60
CA PRO A 436 -7.07 -13.62 6.86
C PRO A 436 -8.08 -14.53 7.56
N VAL A 437 -8.99 -15.10 6.77
CA VAL A 437 -10.07 -15.99 7.18
C VAL A 437 -9.83 -17.35 6.54
N PHE A 438 -9.59 -18.36 7.38
CA PHE A 438 -9.39 -19.74 6.95
C PHE A 438 -10.63 -20.54 7.30
N THR A 439 -11.21 -21.20 6.32
CA THR A 439 -12.22 -22.25 6.46
C THR A 439 -11.68 -23.54 5.83
N GLU A 440 -12.24 -24.70 6.18
CA GLU A 440 -11.78 -25.97 5.58
C GLU A 440 -11.88 -25.90 4.05
N GLY A 441 -10.73 -25.88 3.38
CA GLY A 441 -10.62 -25.80 1.91
C GLY A 441 -10.56 -24.40 1.31
N PHE A 442 -10.83 -23.32 2.07
CA PHE A 442 -10.84 -21.96 1.52
C PHE A 442 -10.11 -20.96 2.42
N VAL A 443 -9.50 -19.97 1.77
CA VAL A 443 -8.89 -18.84 2.47
C VAL A 443 -9.38 -17.60 1.79
N SER A 444 -9.89 -16.69 2.59
CA SER A 444 -10.33 -15.39 2.17
C SER A 444 -9.69 -14.33 3.04
N ILE A 445 -9.88 -13.06 2.66
CA ILE A 445 -9.41 -11.94 3.47
C ILE A 445 -10.62 -11.09 3.80
N GLN A 446 -10.88 -10.90 5.08
CA GLN A 446 -11.81 -9.88 5.55
C GLN A 446 -11.07 -8.54 5.59
N VAL A 447 -11.70 -7.49 5.06
CA VAL A 447 -11.10 -6.17 4.90
C VAL A 447 -11.96 -5.13 5.57
N ILE A 448 -11.37 -4.43 6.54
CA ILE A 448 -12.06 -3.37 7.27
C ILE A 448 -11.47 -2.05 6.84
N THR A 449 -12.28 -1.19 6.23
CA THR A 449 -11.88 0.16 5.86
C THR A 449 -12.15 1.10 7.03
N ILE A 450 -11.08 1.62 7.62
CA ILE A 450 -11.11 2.39 8.88
C ILE A 450 -11.89 3.69 8.70
N SER A 451 -11.55 4.52 7.72
CA SER A 451 -12.19 5.84 7.51
C SER A 451 -13.68 5.76 7.22
N LYS A 452 -14.12 4.65 6.61
CA LYS A 452 -15.52 4.42 6.25
C LYS A 452 -16.28 3.64 7.32
N SER A 453 -15.60 3.17 8.38
CA SER A 453 -16.11 2.17 9.32
C SER A 453 -16.82 1.00 8.62
N CYS A 454 -16.29 0.60 7.46
CA CYS A 454 -16.91 -0.36 6.55
C CYS A 454 -16.20 -1.71 6.66
N ASN A 455 -16.96 -2.80 6.63
CA ASN A 455 -16.47 -4.17 6.72
C ASN A 455 -16.84 -4.92 5.44
N GLU A 456 -15.83 -5.25 4.63
CA GLU A 456 -15.95 -5.99 3.38
C GLU A 456 -15.27 -7.36 3.54
N VAL A 457 -15.68 -8.35 2.75
CA VAL A 457 -15.01 -9.65 2.68
C VAL A 457 -14.58 -9.90 1.25
N TRP A 458 -13.28 -10.10 1.04
CA TRP A 458 -12.71 -10.43 -0.26
C TRP A 458 -12.68 -11.94 -0.40
N ASN A 459 -13.60 -12.45 -1.22
CA ASN A 459 -13.73 -13.87 -1.55
C ASN A 459 -13.52 -14.08 -3.05
N GLU A 460 -12.98 -15.25 -3.40
CA GLU A 460 -13.24 -15.84 -4.71
C GLU A 460 -14.60 -16.56 -4.59
N PRO A 461 -15.68 -16.09 -5.25
CA PRO A 461 -16.90 -16.85 -5.28
C PRO A 461 -16.62 -18.15 -6.04
N SER A 462 -16.76 -19.30 -5.37
CA SER A 462 -16.78 -20.56 -6.10
C SER A 462 -17.98 -20.52 -7.05
N LYS A 463 -17.76 -20.83 -8.34
CA LYS A 463 -18.80 -20.80 -9.38
C LYS A 463 -20.05 -21.64 -9.02
N ASN A 464 -19.93 -22.56 -8.06
CA ASN A 464 -21.00 -23.46 -7.63
C ASN A 464 -21.82 -22.94 -6.44
N GLN A 465 -21.39 -21.89 -5.72
CA GLN A 465 -22.10 -21.38 -4.53
C GLN A 465 -23.26 -20.43 -4.84
N TYR A 466 -23.52 -20.10 -6.11
CA TYR A 466 -24.74 -19.40 -6.50
C TYR A 466 -25.96 -20.32 -6.64
N ALA A 467 -25.76 -21.64 -6.68
CA ALA A 467 -26.86 -22.56 -6.97
C ALA A 467 -27.66 -23.02 -5.74
N SER A 468 -27.17 -22.85 -4.51
CA SER A 468 -27.75 -23.54 -3.34
C SER A 468 -28.06 -22.70 -2.10
N CYS A 469 -27.93 -21.37 -2.13
CA CYS A 469 -28.21 -20.53 -0.96
C CYS A 469 -29.40 -19.60 -1.18
N SER A 470 -30.60 -20.18 -1.19
CA SER A 470 -31.87 -19.49 -0.93
C SER A 470 -32.29 -19.77 0.52
N ILE A 471 -31.76 -19.01 1.49
CA ILE A 471 -32.25 -19.08 2.87
C ILE A 471 -32.49 -17.66 3.39
N SER A 472 -33.73 -17.42 3.77
CA SER A 472 -34.27 -16.24 4.41
C SER A 472 -33.77 -16.10 5.85
N GLY A 473 -33.01 -15.05 6.14
CA GLY A 473 -32.52 -14.67 7.48
C GLY A 473 -32.34 -13.14 7.59
N PRO A 474 -32.32 -12.56 8.81
CA PRO A 474 -32.78 -11.21 9.07
C PRO A 474 -31.87 -10.15 8.45
N SER A 475 -32.50 -9.15 7.83
CA SER A 475 -31.86 -8.05 7.12
C SER A 475 -31.03 -7.18 8.08
N LEU A 476 -29.71 -7.36 8.05
CA LEU A 476 -28.81 -6.28 8.41
C LEU A 476 -29.08 -5.14 7.44
N LYS A 477 -29.65 -4.05 7.96
CA LYS A 477 -29.84 -2.79 7.24
C LYS A 477 -28.52 -2.41 6.59
N HIS A 478 -28.46 -2.55 5.26
CA HIS A 478 -27.41 -1.99 4.45
C HIS A 478 -27.23 -0.53 4.87
N SER A 479 -26.02 -0.16 5.31
CA SER A 479 -25.67 1.22 5.58
C SER A 479 -26.01 2.06 4.35
N SER A 480 -26.80 3.12 4.53
CA SER A 480 -27.38 3.97 3.48
C SER A 480 -26.36 4.66 2.56
N ILE A 481 -25.05 4.52 2.83
CA ILE A 481 -23.95 5.01 2.00
C ILE A 481 -23.66 4.10 0.79
N LEU A 482 -24.18 2.85 0.78
CA LEU A 482 -23.92 1.87 -0.30
C LEU A 482 -24.91 1.96 -1.49
N LEU A 483 -25.93 2.82 -1.45
CA LEU A 483 -26.97 2.88 -2.50
C LEU A 483 -26.53 3.48 -3.83
N ILE A 484 -25.31 4.02 -3.94
CA ILE A 484 -24.75 4.53 -5.21
C ILE A 484 -23.72 3.56 -5.80
N GLU A 485 -23.31 2.53 -5.06
CA GLU A 485 -22.39 1.51 -5.59
C GLU A 485 -23.16 0.41 -6.32
N THR A 486 -23.15 0.48 -7.66
CA THR A 486 -23.64 -0.56 -8.58
C THR A 486 -22.72 -1.80 -8.60
N ARG A 487 -22.41 -2.37 -7.43
CA ARG A 487 -21.53 -3.54 -7.30
C ARG A 487 -22.34 -4.83 -7.19
N SER A 488 -22.53 -5.52 -8.31
CA SER A 488 -23.08 -6.89 -8.34
C SER A 488 -22.12 -7.96 -7.80
N GLN A 489 -20.88 -7.60 -7.43
CA GLN A 489 -19.84 -8.54 -6.96
C GLN A 489 -19.41 -8.34 -5.50
N SER A 490 -19.87 -7.28 -4.83
CA SER A 490 -19.60 -7.07 -3.39
C SER A 490 -20.65 -7.82 -2.57
N THR A 491 -20.47 -9.13 -2.43
CA THR A 491 -21.30 -9.90 -1.49
C THR A 491 -20.74 -9.71 -0.08
N CYS A 492 -21.28 -8.75 0.66
CA CYS A 492 -21.17 -8.72 2.11
C CYS A 492 -21.97 -9.89 2.69
N LYS A 493 -21.49 -11.12 2.47
CA LYS A 493 -22.00 -12.28 3.20
C LYS A 493 -21.39 -12.21 4.58
N ALA A 494 -22.23 -12.07 5.60
CA ALA A 494 -21.84 -12.42 6.95
C ALA A 494 -21.24 -13.84 6.88
N ILE A 495 -20.02 -14.01 7.38
CA ILE A 495 -19.43 -15.34 7.52
C ILE A 495 -20.31 -16.04 8.56
N GLU A 496 -21.30 -16.81 8.09
CA GLU A 496 -22.17 -17.57 8.97
C GLU A 496 -21.30 -18.44 9.88
N ASN A 497 -21.62 -18.41 11.17
CA ASN A 497 -20.86 -18.94 12.31
C ASN A 497 -20.78 -20.48 12.34
N THR A 498 -20.68 -21.14 11.19
CA THR A 498 -20.59 -22.59 11.10
C THR A 498 -19.21 -23.05 11.56
N SER A 499 -19.12 -23.30 12.87
CA SER A 499 -17.96 -23.79 13.64
C SER A 499 -16.70 -22.95 13.48
N LEU A 500 -16.35 -22.18 14.52
CA LEU A 500 -15.04 -21.54 14.66
C LEU A 500 -13.95 -22.56 14.29
N PRO A 501 -13.26 -22.40 13.14
CA PRO A 501 -12.25 -23.34 12.73
C PRO A 501 -11.19 -23.44 13.82
N ARG A 502 -10.70 -24.67 14.08
CA ARG A 502 -9.69 -24.96 15.11
C ARG A 502 -8.59 -23.90 15.06
N LEU A 503 -8.24 -23.38 16.23
CA LEU A 503 -7.23 -22.34 16.47
C LEU A 503 -5.94 -22.61 15.70
N THR A 504 -5.80 -22.04 14.49
CA THR A 504 -4.56 -22.08 13.73
C THR A 504 -3.67 -20.94 14.21
N TYR A 505 -2.91 -21.19 15.28
CA TYR A 505 -1.84 -20.30 15.69
C TYR A 505 -0.78 -20.20 14.59
N GLY A 506 -0.31 -18.98 14.35
CA GLY A 506 0.81 -18.70 13.45
C GLY A 506 0.45 -18.58 11.97
N ILE A 507 -0.74 -18.08 11.69
CA ILE A 507 -1.05 -17.46 10.41
C ILE A 507 -0.26 -16.17 10.28
N GLU A 508 0.30 -15.92 9.11
CA GLU A 508 0.99 -14.67 8.78
C GLU A 508 0.35 -14.05 7.55
N ILE A 509 0.29 -12.72 7.51
CA ILE A 509 -0.20 -11.95 6.38
C ILE A 509 0.73 -10.77 6.14
N TRP A 510 1.08 -10.59 4.88
CA TRP A 510 1.88 -9.48 4.38
C TRP A 510 1.19 -8.89 3.17
N GLY A 511 1.60 -7.68 2.81
CA GLY A 511 1.06 -7.01 1.65
C GLY A 511 2.05 -6.02 1.10
N ASP A 512 1.56 -5.26 0.15
CA ASP A 512 2.12 -4.95 -1.15
C ASP A 512 1.21 -3.91 -1.84
N ASP A 513 1.75 -2.97 -2.62
CA ASP A 513 0.94 -2.26 -3.60
C ASP A 513 0.44 -3.20 -4.70
N SER A 514 1.13 -4.33 -4.88
CA SER A 514 0.94 -5.28 -5.96
C SER A 514 0.38 -6.61 -5.46
N PHE A 515 0.74 -7.04 -4.24
CA PHE A 515 0.32 -8.33 -3.69
C PHE A 515 -0.21 -8.24 -2.27
N ILE A 516 -1.11 -9.14 -1.91
CA ILE A 516 -1.32 -9.57 -0.52
C ILE A 516 -0.95 -11.04 -0.45
N VAL A 517 -0.23 -11.43 0.59
CA VAL A 517 0.26 -12.79 0.80
C VAL A 517 -0.20 -13.26 2.17
N SER A 518 -0.85 -14.42 2.22
CA SER A 518 -1.23 -15.07 3.47
C SER A 518 -0.55 -16.44 3.55
N TYR A 519 -0.04 -16.77 4.73
CA TYR A 519 0.59 -18.04 5.04
C TYR A 519 -0.11 -18.73 6.21
N ASP A 520 -0.40 -20.02 6.09
CA ASP A 520 -1.12 -20.81 7.10
C ASP A 520 -0.31 -21.97 7.68
N ARG A 521 1.01 -21.94 7.53
CA ARG A 521 1.97 -23.00 7.89
C ARG A 521 1.99 -24.23 6.98
N LYS A 522 1.12 -24.29 5.97
CA LYS A 522 1.09 -25.37 4.98
C LYS A 522 1.11 -24.87 3.55
N SER A 523 0.53 -23.70 3.33
CA SER A 523 0.30 -23.12 2.02
C SER A 523 0.44 -21.60 2.05
N LEU A 524 0.86 -21.04 0.92
CA LEU A 524 0.82 -19.61 0.64
C LEU A 524 -0.32 -19.33 -0.32
N LYS A 525 -1.09 -18.29 0.00
CA LYS A 525 -2.07 -17.70 -0.91
C LYS A 525 -1.70 -16.28 -1.22
N ILE A 526 -1.70 -15.96 -2.51
CA ILE A 526 -1.17 -14.72 -3.04
C ILE A 526 -2.24 -14.10 -3.92
N TRP A 527 -2.69 -12.91 -3.56
CA TRP A 527 -3.63 -12.10 -4.33
C TRP A 527 -2.84 -11.01 -5.04
N GLN A 528 -2.77 -11.07 -6.37
CA GLN A 528 -2.11 -10.04 -7.18
C GLN A 528 -3.14 -9.03 -7.69
N PHE A 529 -2.89 -7.75 -7.45
CA PHE A 529 -3.78 -6.66 -7.85
C PHE A 529 -3.23 -5.85 -9.03
N ASN A 530 -1.92 -5.88 -9.22
CA ASN A 530 -1.26 -5.10 -10.26
C ASN A 530 -0.52 -6.02 -11.22
N ASP A 531 -0.90 -5.95 -12.49
CA ASP A 531 -0.19 -6.63 -13.56
C ASP A 531 0.92 -5.76 -14.15
N PHE A 532 1.03 -4.47 -13.80
CA PHE A 532 1.98 -3.47 -14.36
C PHE A 532 2.04 -3.37 -15.91
N GLY A 533 1.26 -4.16 -16.65
CA GLY A 533 1.54 -4.45 -18.06
C GLY A 533 2.69 -5.45 -18.29
N LEU A 534 3.15 -6.13 -17.23
CA LEU A 534 4.16 -7.20 -17.20
C LEU A 534 3.57 -8.59 -17.37
N GLY A 535 2.26 -8.75 -17.29
CA GLY A 535 1.62 -9.91 -17.86
C GLY A 535 2.10 -10.01 -19.31
N PRO A 536 2.62 -11.18 -19.76
CA PRO A 536 2.99 -11.33 -21.14
C PRO A 536 1.80 -10.84 -21.97
N LEU A 537 2.03 -9.81 -22.81
CA LEU A 537 1.12 -9.45 -23.90
C LEU A 537 0.78 -10.79 -24.53
N ARG A 538 -0.43 -11.32 -24.25
CA ARG A 538 -0.78 -12.70 -24.58
C ARG A 538 -0.32 -12.94 -26.00
N SER A 539 0.80 -13.63 -26.15
CA SER A 539 1.23 -14.11 -27.44
C SER A 539 0.14 -15.09 -27.79
N SER A 540 -0.62 -14.78 -28.83
CA SER A 540 -1.62 -15.66 -29.39
C SER A 540 -0.92 -16.94 -29.89
N ALA A 541 -0.71 -17.92 -29.00
CA ALA A 541 -0.27 -19.30 -29.23
C ALA A 541 0.37 -19.80 -27.92
N THR A 542 0.16 -20.99 -27.38
CA THR A 542 -0.57 -22.21 -27.80
C THR A 542 -0.71 -23.03 -26.51
N ASP A 543 -1.83 -23.73 -26.35
CA ASP A 543 -2.02 -24.74 -25.29
C ASP A 543 -0.84 -25.72 -25.25
N TYR A 544 -0.08 -25.72 -24.16
CA TYR A 544 0.66 -26.90 -23.74
C TYR A 544 -0.08 -27.50 -22.56
N ARG A 545 -0.92 -28.50 -22.87
CA ARG A 545 -1.27 -29.55 -21.92
C ARG A 545 -0.02 -30.39 -21.68
N ASN A 546 0.34 -30.55 -20.41
CA ASN A 546 0.89 -31.78 -19.86
C ASN A 546 0.29 -31.95 -18.46
#